data_AF-A0A3S3I4B7-F1
#
_entry.id   AF-A0A3S3I4B7-F1
#
_cell.length_a   1.000
_cell.length_b   1.000
_cell.length_c   1.000
_cell.angle_alpha   90.00
_cell.angle_beta   90.00
_cell.angle_gamma   90.00
#
_symmetry.space_group_name_H-M   'P 1'
#
loop_
_entity.id
_entity.type
_entity.pdbx_description
1 polymer ?
#
loop_
_entity_poly.entity_id
_entity_poly.type
_entity_poly.pdbx_seq_one_letter_code
_entity_poly.pdbx_strand_id
1 'polypeptide(L)'
;MSTTPAPSPVYRADRTRITELNQRELERFAARTGRSKALLDRARKVMPAGTPMSWMAGYYMHPQLYVARGEGARFFDVDGNAYIDMNVADLSATLGYGIPAVEEPMVRQFRNGAHYLLPTEDAVVAAHSLGRLMGLPFWQFTLAASGANTEIMRIARHITGRRKLIVFEGKYHGHIEETLVKFDGERVVPEYQGLSGRRSEDTIILPFNDLDAVAAALESREVALVLTEPALTNCSLVLPDPGYLDGLRRISAETGTMLCIDESHTHGKEDIDGYVDLLHEFMKNIK
;
A
#
# COMPACT_ATOMS: atom_id res chain seq x y z
N MET A 1 17.81 23.45 -26.22
CA MET A 1 18.85 22.41 -26.30
C MET A 1 18.42 21.30 -25.35
N SER A 2 17.97 20.16 -25.88
CA SER A 2 17.50 19.03 -25.09
C SER A 2 18.70 18.36 -24.42
N THR A 3 18.80 18.45 -23.11
CA THR A 3 19.79 17.72 -22.30
C THR A 3 19.13 16.46 -21.77
N THR A 4 18.81 15.50 -22.64
CA THR A 4 18.53 14.14 -22.18
C THR A 4 19.88 13.56 -21.75
N PRO A 5 20.11 13.28 -20.44
CA PRO A 5 21.36 12.67 -20.02
C PRO A 5 21.53 11.33 -20.73
N ALA A 6 22.74 11.07 -21.22
CA ALA A 6 23.05 9.77 -21.82
C ALA A 6 22.70 8.65 -20.83
N PRO A 7 22.06 7.55 -21.27
CA PRO A 7 21.71 6.46 -20.37
C PRO A 7 22.97 6.00 -19.65
N SER A 8 22.94 5.99 -18.31
CA SER A 8 24.04 5.46 -17.52
C SER A 8 24.33 4.03 -17.99
N PRO A 9 25.62 3.60 -18.00
CA PRO A 9 25.95 2.24 -18.40
C PRO A 9 25.11 1.27 -17.57
N VAL A 10 24.32 0.42 -18.24
CA VAL A 10 23.49 -0.58 -17.57
C VAL A 10 24.42 -1.46 -16.76
N TYR A 11 24.39 -1.31 -15.44
CA TYR A 11 25.15 -2.16 -14.55
C TYR A 11 24.73 -3.61 -14.77
N ARG A 12 25.63 -4.41 -15.35
CA ARG A 12 25.43 -5.84 -15.51
C ARG A 12 26.11 -6.52 -14.33
N ALA A 13 25.31 -6.83 -13.31
CA ALA A 13 25.78 -7.61 -12.19
C ALA A 13 26.26 -8.99 -12.66
N ASP A 14 27.40 -9.43 -12.16
CA ASP A 14 27.88 -10.79 -12.37
C ASP A 14 26.93 -11.79 -11.67
N ARG A 15 26.21 -12.57 -12.47
CA ARG A 15 25.20 -13.53 -11.99
C ARG A 15 25.82 -14.67 -11.18
N THR A 16 27.03 -15.08 -11.52
CA THR A 16 27.75 -16.10 -10.76
C THR A 16 28.07 -15.54 -9.38
N ARG A 17 28.59 -14.31 -9.34
CA ARG A 17 28.91 -13.64 -8.08
C ARG A 17 27.67 -13.41 -7.20
N ILE A 18 26.54 -13.01 -7.78
CA ILE A 18 25.27 -12.88 -7.05
C ILE A 18 24.87 -14.21 -6.41
N THR A 19 24.97 -15.31 -7.15
CA THR A 19 24.59 -16.65 -6.67
C THR A 19 25.47 -17.07 -5.49
N GLU A 20 26.79 -16.87 -5.57
CA GLU A 20 27.73 -17.15 -4.48
C GLU A 20 27.42 -16.33 -3.22
N LEU A 21 27.19 -15.02 -3.40
CA LEU A 21 26.87 -14.13 -2.28
C LEU A 21 25.54 -14.51 -1.62
N ASN A 22 24.52 -14.81 -2.44
CA ASN A 22 23.21 -15.23 -1.94
C ASN A 22 23.32 -16.52 -1.11
N GLN A 23 24.04 -17.53 -1.60
CA GLN A 23 24.25 -18.77 -0.86
C GLN A 23 24.96 -18.53 0.48
N ARG A 24 26.04 -17.74 0.48
CA ARG A 24 26.77 -17.38 1.69
C ARG A 24 25.90 -16.66 2.72
N GLU A 25 25.08 -15.71 2.28
CA GLU A 25 24.20 -14.96 3.19
C GLU A 25 23.02 -15.81 3.68
N LEU A 26 22.51 -16.75 2.88
CA LEU A 26 21.51 -17.72 3.33
C LEU A 26 22.06 -18.68 4.39
N GLU A 27 23.30 -19.13 4.26
CA GLU A 27 23.97 -19.95 5.28
C GLU A 27 24.18 -19.17 6.58
N ARG A 28 24.66 -17.92 6.48
CA ARG A 28 24.78 -17.02 7.63
C ARG A 28 23.42 -16.77 8.31
N PHE A 29 22.38 -16.56 7.51
CA PHE A 29 21.02 -16.40 8.00
C PHE A 29 20.56 -17.64 8.76
N ALA A 30 20.67 -18.82 8.15
CA ALA A 30 20.27 -20.09 8.77
C ALA A 30 21.02 -20.36 10.09
N ALA A 31 22.31 -20.02 10.17
CA ALA A 31 23.11 -20.20 11.37
C ALA A 31 22.66 -19.35 12.57
N ARG A 32 22.03 -18.18 12.33
CA ARG A 32 21.57 -17.28 13.40
C ARG A 32 20.07 -17.39 13.71
N THR A 33 19.28 -18.11 12.92
CA THR A 33 17.79 -18.14 13.02
C THR A 33 17.22 -19.55 13.28
N GLY A 34 17.89 -20.34 14.12
CA GLY A 34 17.56 -21.76 14.34
C GLY A 34 16.18 -21.99 14.97
N ARG A 35 15.78 -21.16 15.93
CA ARG A 35 14.46 -21.21 16.60
C ARG A 35 13.36 -20.77 15.65
N SER A 36 13.61 -19.73 14.84
CA SER A 36 12.68 -19.29 13.79
C SER A 36 12.41 -20.43 12.79
N LYS A 37 13.46 -21.14 12.35
CA LYS A 37 13.31 -22.33 11.49
C LYS A 37 12.46 -23.41 12.17
N ALA A 38 12.73 -23.74 13.44
CA ALA A 38 11.96 -24.75 14.15
C ALA A 38 10.47 -24.38 14.30
N LEU A 39 10.16 -23.10 14.49
CA LEU A 39 8.78 -22.60 14.49
C LEU A 39 8.14 -22.68 13.11
N LEU A 40 8.84 -22.31 12.05
CA LEU A 40 8.34 -22.43 10.68
C LEU A 40 8.01 -23.89 10.33
N ASP A 41 8.88 -24.83 10.70
CA ASP A 41 8.67 -26.27 10.46
C ASP A 41 7.44 -26.79 11.22
N ARG A 42 7.16 -26.26 12.42
CA ARG A 42 5.92 -26.56 13.16
C ARG A 42 4.70 -25.91 12.51
N ALA A 43 4.81 -24.65 12.13
CA ALA A 43 3.72 -23.86 11.58
C ALA A 43 3.24 -24.40 10.22
N ARG A 44 4.14 -24.92 9.38
CA ARG A 44 3.79 -25.58 8.11
C ARG A 44 2.83 -26.76 8.25
N LYS A 45 2.68 -27.33 9.46
CA LYS A 45 1.73 -28.40 9.74
C LYS A 45 0.30 -27.90 9.93
N VAL A 46 0.11 -26.60 10.19
CA VAL A 46 -1.18 -26.01 10.58
C VAL A 46 -1.55 -24.75 9.79
N MET A 47 -0.60 -24.15 9.07
CA MET A 47 -0.80 -22.99 8.22
C MET A 47 -0.18 -23.23 6.84
N PRO A 48 -0.86 -22.89 5.73
CA PRO A 48 -0.25 -22.89 4.41
C PRO A 48 1.06 -22.09 4.41
N ALA A 49 2.12 -22.65 3.83
CA ALA A 49 3.49 -22.12 3.86
C ALA A 49 4.09 -21.84 5.26
N GLY A 50 3.37 -22.13 6.34
CA GLY A 50 3.80 -21.84 7.72
C GLY A 50 3.61 -20.38 8.13
N THR A 51 2.69 -19.65 7.49
CA THR A 51 2.44 -18.23 7.74
C THR A 51 0.94 -17.94 7.91
N PRO A 52 0.55 -16.98 8.77
CA PRO A 52 -0.86 -16.61 8.96
C PRO A 52 -1.48 -15.91 7.74
N MET A 53 -0.67 -15.26 6.92
CA MET A 53 -1.08 -14.57 5.70
C MET A 53 -0.22 -15.05 4.52
N SER A 54 -0.82 -15.26 3.36
CA SER A 54 -0.14 -15.83 2.18
C SER A 54 1.00 -14.97 1.64
N TRP A 55 0.87 -13.64 1.71
CA TRP A 55 1.91 -12.71 1.24
C TRP A 55 3.23 -12.83 2.03
N MET A 56 3.18 -13.24 3.31
CA MET A 56 4.39 -13.46 4.13
C MET A 56 5.27 -14.58 3.57
N ALA A 57 4.69 -15.52 2.82
CA ALA A 57 5.43 -16.62 2.20
C ALA A 57 6.29 -16.15 1.00
N GLY A 58 5.83 -15.12 0.27
CA GLY A 58 6.44 -14.66 -0.97
C GLY A 58 7.27 -13.38 -0.85
N TYR A 59 7.19 -12.67 0.28
CA TYR A 59 7.83 -11.36 0.44
C TYR A 59 9.37 -11.44 0.59
N TYR A 60 9.89 -12.55 1.09
CA TYR A 60 11.30 -12.70 1.42
C TYR A 60 11.93 -13.89 0.69
N MET A 61 13.20 -13.74 0.27
CA MET A 61 13.98 -14.83 -0.31
C MET A 61 14.61 -15.77 0.74
N HIS A 62 14.59 -15.39 2.01
CA HIS A 62 14.99 -16.23 3.13
C HIS A 62 13.76 -16.86 3.81
N PRO A 63 13.91 -17.97 4.56
CA PRO A 63 12.83 -18.50 5.39
C PRO A 63 12.29 -17.45 6.37
N GLN A 64 11.00 -17.52 6.69
CA GLN A 64 10.33 -16.52 7.53
C GLN A 64 10.95 -16.44 8.93
N LEU A 65 11.26 -15.21 9.35
CA LEU A 65 11.60 -14.90 10.73
C LEU A 65 10.35 -14.96 11.59
N TYR A 66 10.51 -15.42 12.84
CA TYR A 66 9.48 -15.33 13.85
C TYR A 66 9.84 -14.20 14.80
N VAL A 67 9.04 -13.12 14.79
CA VAL A 67 9.24 -11.95 15.66
C VAL A 67 8.78 -12.28 17.08
N ALA A 68 9.60 -11.94 18.07
CA ALA A 68 9.30 -12.11 19.48
C ALA A 68 8.77 -10.83 20.13
N ARG A 69 9.37 -9.67 19.80
CA ARG A 69 8.97 -8.36 20.35
C ARG A 69 9.48 -7.21 19.48
N GLY A 70 8.89 -6.03 19.67
CA GLY A 70 9.36 -4.77 19.10
C GLY A 70 9.54 -3.70 20.18
N GLU A 71 10.43 -2.74 19.93
CA GLU A 71 10.66 -1.58 20.81
C GLU A 71 11.23 -0.41 19.98
N GLY A 72 10.54 0.72 19.99
CA GLY A 72 10.88 1.87 19.14
C GLY A 72 10.94 1.47 17.67
N ALA A 73 12.05 1.79 17.00
CA ALA A 73 12.30 1.47 15.59
C ALA A 73 12.95 0.08 15.36
N ARG A 74 12.88 -0.83 16.35
CA ARG A 74 13.53 -2.15 16.27
C ARG A 74 12.57 -3.27 16.56
N PHE A 75 12.81 -4.42 15.95
CA PHE A 75 12.23 -5.69 16.37
C PHE A 75 13.31 -6.73 16.66
N PHE A 76 12.92 -7.75 17.44
CA PHE A 76 13.76 -8.85 17.84
C PHE A 76 13.08 -10.15 17.44
N ASP A 77 13.81 -11.05 16.77
CA ASP A 77 13.29 -12.38 16.47
C ASP A 77 13.33 -13.30 17.71
N VAL A 78 12.76 -14.50 17.57
CA VAL A 78 12.78 -15.52 18.63
C VAL A 78 14.18 -16.07 18.93
N ASP A 79 15.16 -15.82 18.06
CA ASP A 79 16.56 -16.18 18.26
C ASP A 79 17.33 -15.09 19.04
N GLY A 80 16.73 -13.93 19.26
CA GLY A 80 17.31 -12.79 19.96
C GLY A 80 18.08 -11.83 19.05
N ASN A 81 18.04 -12.03 17.73
CA ASN A 81 18.65 -11.11 16.78
C ASN A 81 17.85 -9.80 16.75
N ALA A 82 18.56 -8.67 16.76
CA ALA A 82 17.96 -7.34 16.68
C ALA A 82 18.01 -6.80 15.24
N TYR A 83 16.92 -6.16 14.81
CA TYR A 83 16.77 -5.57 13.49
C TYR A 83 16.32 -4.12 13.63
N ILE A 84 16.88 -3.22 12.81
CA ILE A 84 16.29 -1.91 12.59
C ILE A 84 15.17 -2.12 11.56
N ASP A 85 13.95 -1.72 11.90
CA ASP A 85 12.82 -1.93 11.02
C ASP A 85 12.68 -0.78 10.02
N MET A 86 13.15 -1.03 8.80
CA MET A 86 12.99 -0.09 7.67
C MET A 86 11.72 -0.42 6.85
N ASN A 87 11.05 -1.53 7.14
CA ASN A 87 9.80 -1.90 6.49
C ASN A 87 8.59 -1.34 7.25
N VAL A 88 8.72 -1.09 8.55
CA VAL A 88 7.70 -0.50 9.45
C VAL A 88 6.34 -1.15 9.27
N ALA A 89 6.34 -2.48 9.19
CA ALA A 89 5.17 -3.30 8.89
C ALA A 89 4.34 -2.79 7.70
N ASP A 90 4.98 -2.53 6.56
CA ASP A 90 4.33 -1.97 5.36
C ASP A 90 3.68 -0.61 5.70
N LEU A 91 4.49 0.27 6.31
CA LEU A 91 4.11 1.59 6.85
C LEU A 91 3.07 1.61 7.99
N SER A 92 2.38 0.50 8.28
CA SER A 92 1.37 0.46 9.34
C SER A 92 1.92 0.67 10.76
N ALA A 93 3.21 0.42 10.98
CA ALA A 93 3.91 0.64 12.24
C ALA A 93 4.81 1.89 12.17
N THR A 94 4.41 2.94 11.43
CA THR A 94 5.20 4.18 11.26
C THR A 94 5.63 4.85 12.58
N LEU A 95 4.83 4.74 13.64
CA LEU A 95 5.20 5.29 14.95
C LEU A 95 6.22 4.43 15.72
N GLY A 96 6.54 3.23 15.23
CA GLY A 96 7.33 2.23 15.92
C GLY A 96 6.51 1.37 16.90
N TYR A 97 7.22 0.53 17.65
CA TYR A 97 6.66 -0.43 18.60
C TYR A 97 6.78 0.06 20.04
N GLY A 98 5.82 -0.27 20.91
CA GLY A 98 5.96 0.04 22.34
C GLY A 98 5.69 1.50 22.69
N ILE A 99 4.82 2.21 21.94
CA ILE A 99 4.63 3.66 22.08
C ILE A 99 3.60 3.95 23.18
N PRO A 100 3.99 4.49 24.36
CA PRO A 100 3.06 4.62 25.50
C PRO A 100 1.85 5.50 25.18
N ALA A 101 2.05 6.55 24.37
CA ALA A 101 0.98 7.44 23.93
C ALA A 101 -0.10 6.74 23.07
N VAL A 102 0.21 5.58 22.49
CA VAL A 102 -0.74 4.74 21.74
C VAL A 102 -1.25 3.59 22.61
N GLU A 103 -0.35 2.91 23.32
CA GLU A 103 -0.68 1.70 24.09
C GLU A 103 -1.54 1.98 25.32
N GLU A 104 -1.24 3.03 26.09
CA GLU A 104 -1.96 3.31 27.33
C GLU A 104 -3.44 3.65 27.09
N PRO A 105 -3.81 4.49 26.10
CA PRO A 105 -5.21 4.69 25.72
C PRO A 105 -5.92 3.42 25.28
N MET A 106 -5.26 2.58 24.48
CA MET A 106 -5.83 1.30 24.04
C MET A 106 -6.12 0.40 25.25
N VAL A 107 -5.13 0.17 26.12
CA VAL A 107 -5.30 -0.68 27.32
C VAL A 107 -6.42 -0.16 28.21
N ARG A 108 -6.50 1.15 28.42
CA ARG A 108 -7.60 1.76 29.19
C ARG A 108 -8.95 1.47 28.54
N GLN A 109 -9.07 1.63 27.22
CA GLN A 109 -10.33 1.37 26.52
C GLN A 109 -10.71 -0.12 26.56
N PHE A 110 -9.77 -1.04 26.37
CA PHE A 110 -10.02 -2.48 26.45
C PHE A 110 -10.55 -2.92 27.83
N ARG A 111 -10.14 -2.24 28.92
CA ARG A 111 -10.68 -2.49 30.26
C ARG A 111 -12.13 -2.02 30.43
N ASN A 112 -12.54 -0.98 29.72
CA ASN A 112 -13.92 -0.51 29.71
C ASN A 112 -14.79 -1.37 28.78
N GLY A 113 -14.19 -1.91 27.71
CA GLY A 113 -14.81 -2.78 26.73
C GLY A 113 -14.32 -2.46 25.31
N ALA A 114 -14.00 -3.50 24.55
CA ALA A 114 -13.37 -3.37 23.24
C ALA A 114 -14.36 -3.04 22.10
N HIS A 115 -15.62 -3.47 22.23
CA HIS A 115 -16.63 -3.31 21.18
C HIS A 115 -18.03 -3.44 21.77
N TYR A 116 -18.94 -2.54 21.39
CA TYR A 116 -20.32 -2.51 21.90
C TYR A 116 -21.39 -2.58 20.81
N LEU A 117 -21.00 -2.62 19.53
CA LEU A 117 -21.91 -2.35 18.41
C LEU A 117 -22.65 -0.99 18.56
N LEU A 118 -22.01 -0.04 19.25
CA LEU A 118 -22.51 1.29 19.60
C LEU A 118 -21.33 2.30 19.55
N PRO A 119 -21.60 3.59 19.29
CA PRO A 119 -20.55 4.61 19.21
C PRO A 119 -19.99 4.97 20.60
N THR A 120 -18.77 5.53 20.61
CA THR A 120 -18.13 6.15 21.78
C THR A 120 -17.83 7.63 21.48
N GLU A 121 -17.60 8.43 22.52
CA GLU A 121 -17.17 9.84 22.37
C GLU A 121 -15.86 9.96 21.57
N ASP A 122 -14.95 8.99 21.73
CA ASP A 122 -13.67 8.93 21.01
C ASP A 122 -13.86 8.92 19.49
N ALA A 123 -14.93 8.31 18.96
CA ALA A 123 -15.21 8.31 17.52
C ALA A 123 -15.48 9.74 16.99
N VAL A 124 -16.14 10.58 17.78
CA VAL A 124 -16.41 11.99 17.44
C VAL A 124 -15.10 12.80 17.48
N VAL A 125 -14.29 12.60 18.52
CA VAL A 125 -12.97 13.24 18.66
C VAL A 125 -12.02 12.86 17.52
N ALA A 126 -12.00 11.58 17.14
CA ALA A 126 -11.21 11.07 16.02
C ALA A 126 -11.66 11.69 14.69
N ALA A 127 -12.96 11.71 14.41
CA ALA A 127 -13.51 12.30 13.18
C ALA A 127 -13.19 13.80 13.08
N HIS A 128 -13.28 14.56 14.17
CA HIS A 128 -12.87 15.97 14.18
C HIS A 128 -11.37 16.15 13.93
N SER A 129 -10.54 15.27 14.48
CA SER A 129 -9.09 15.32 14.29
C SER A 129 -8.70 15.01 12.84
N LEU A 130 -9.33 14.01 12.23
CA LEU A 130 -9.18 13.71 10.81
C LEU A 130 -9.65 14.86 9.92
N GLY A 131 -10.79 15.47 10.23
CA GLY A 131 -11.28 16.62 9.46
C GLY A 131 -10.34 17.82 9.51
N ARG A 132 -9.69 18.08 10.65
CA ARG A 132 -8.63 19.11 10.74
C ARG A 132 -7.37 18.75 9.97
N LEU A 133 -6.99 17.47 9.96
CA LEU A 133 -5.76 17.00 9.31
C LEU A 133 -5.88 16.98 7.79
N MET A 134 -7.00 16.49 7.29
CA MET A 134 -7.21 16.13 5.88
C MET A 134 -8.12 17.13 5.14
N GLY A 135 -8.72 18.09 5.84
CA GLY A 135 -9.57 19.12 5.23
C GLY A 135 -10.94 18.64 4.74
N LEU A 136 -11.35 17.39 5.04
CA LEU A 136 -12.66 16.85 4.67
C LEU A 136 -13.63 16.80 5.86
N PRO A 137 -14.91 17.17 5.69
CA PRO A 137 -15.83 17.36 6.81
C PRO A 137 -16.45 16.07 7.38
N PHE A 138 -16.48 14.97 6.61
CA PHE A 138 -17.20 13.75 6.99
C PHE A 138 -16.27 12.54 6.95
N TRP A 139 -16.36 11.71 8.00
CA TRP A 139 -15.52 10.54 8.20
C TRP A 139 -16.35 9.32 8.58
N GLN A 140 -15.90 8.15 8.12
CA GLN A 140 -16.35 6.82 8.52
C GLN A 140 -15.12 5.96 8.77
N PHE A 141 -15.28 4.91 9.56
CA PHE A 141 -14.19 4.02 9.94
C PHE A 141 -14.44 2.61 9.39
N THR A 142 -13.39 1.98 8.88
CA THR A 142 -13.39 0.57 8.47
C THR A 142 -12.25 -0.15 9.19
N LEU A 143 -12.24 -1.48 9.11
CA LEU A 143 -11.19 -2.29 9.74
C LEU A 143 -9.88 -2.34 8.92
N ALA A 144 -9.91 -1.91 7.66
CA ALA A 144 -8.76 -1.89 6.76
C ALA A 144 -9.00 -0.96 5.57
N ALA A 145 -7.92 -0.50 4.93
CA ALA A 145 -7.97 0.29 3.69
C ALA A 145 -8.76 -0.42 2.57
N SER A 146 -8.59 -1.74 2.41
CA SER A 146 -9.41 -2.55 1.48
C SER A 146 -10.92 -2.33 1.70
N GLY A 147 -11.35 -2.24 2.96
CA GLY A 147 -12.75 -1.96 3.31
C GLY A 147 -13.16 -0.52 3.00
N ALA A 148 -12.28 0.46 3.24
CA ALA A 148 -12.55 1.86 2.91
C ALA A 148 -12.72 2.05 1.39
N ASN A 149 -11.80 1.48 0.61
CA ASN A 149 -11.86 1.48 -0.85
C ASN A 149 -13.07 0.69 -1.38
N THR A 150 -13.47 -0.40 -0.72
CA THR A 150 -14.72 -1.11 -1.06
C THR A 150 -15.93 -0.20 -0.88
N GLU A 151 -16.03 0.50 0.25
CA GLU A 151 -17.18 1.37 0.52
C GLU A 151 -17.21 2.61 -0.37
N ILE A 152 -16.07 3.25 -0.65
CA ILE A 152 -16.07 4.45 -1.51
C ILE A 152 -16.48 4.11 -2.95
N MET A 153 -16.09 2.94 -3.47
CA MET A 153 -16.57 2.46 -4.77
C MET A 153 -18.09 2.23 -4.76
N ARG A 154 -18.64 1.65 -3.69
CA ARG A 154 -20.10 1.44 -3.55
C ARG A 154 -20.85 2.78 -3.49
N ILE A 155 -20.35 3.72 -2.68
CA ILE A 155 -20.91 5.06 -2.54
C ILE A 155 -20.85 5.81 -3.87
N ALA A 156 -19.72 5.77 -4.57
CA ALA A 156 -19.56 6.45 -5.86
C ALA A 156 -20.54 5.93 -6.91
N ARG A 157 -20.70 4.60 -7.02
CA ARG A 157 -21.69 3.98 -7.91
C ARG A 157 -23.11 4.41 -7.55
N HIS A 158 -23.44 4.45 -6.25
CA HIS A 158 -24.77 4.87 -5.80
C HIS A 158 -25.07 6.34 -6.13
N ILE A 159 -24.14 7.25 -5.82
CA ILE A 159 -24.30 8.70 -6.04
C ILE A 159 -24.39 9.03 -7.53
N THR A 160 -23.54 8.42 -8.34
CA THR A 160 -23.45 8.74 -9.77
C THR A 160 -24.44 7.96 -10.64
N GLY A 161 -24.98 6.83 -10.15
CA GLY A 161 -25.77 5.88 -10.94
C GLY A 161 -24.95 5.12 -11.99
N ARG A 162 -23.62 5.19 -11.91
CA ARG A 162 -22.68 4.65 -12.89
C ARG A 162 -22.01 3.38 -12.36
N ARG A 163 -21.47 2.55 -13.26
CA ARG A 163 -20.91 1.25 -12.90
C ARG A 163 -19.38 1.20 -12.92
N LYS A 164 -18.75 1.87 -13.89
CA LYS A 164 -17.33 1.68 -14.19
C LYS A 164 -16.43 2.41 -13.21
N LEU A 165 -15.22 1.91 -13.05
CA LEU A 165 -14.15 2.49 -12.23
C LEU A 165 -12.90 2.68 -13.10
N ILE A 166 -12.14 3.73 -12.85
CA ILE A 166 -10.78 3.88 -13.37
C ILE A 166 -9.79 3.63 -12.24
N VAL A 167 -8.80 2.79 -12.51
CA VAL A 167 -7.58 2.59 -11.72
C VAL A 167 -6.36 2.69 -12.63
N PHE A 168 -5.16 2.74 -12.05
CA PHE A 168 -3.94 2.96 -12.83
C PHE A 168 -3.05 1.70 -12.90
N GLU A 169 -2.21 1.57 -13.92
CA GLU A 169 -1.24 0.48 -13.97
C GLU A 169 -0.21 0.62 -12.82
N GLY A 170 0.11 -0.48 -12.13
CA GLY A 170 1.10 -0.50 -11.03
C GLY A 170 0.55 -0.12 -9.64
N LYS A 171 -0.73 0.25 -9.54
CA LYS A 171 -1.39 0.55 -8.27
C LYS A 171 -1.60 -0.67 -7.39
N TYR A 172 -1.92 -0.43 -6.11
CA TYR A 172 -2.57 -1.40 -5.24
C TYR A 172 -3.57 -0.72 -4.30
N HIS A 173 -4.83 -1.17 -4.28
CA HIS A 173 -5.90 -0.59 -3.46
C HIS A 173 -6.46 -1.58 -2.42
N GLY A 174 -5.67 -2.61 -2.10
CA GLY A 174 -6.08 -3.69 -1.21
C GLY A 174 -6.66 -4.91 -1.93
N HIS A 175 -7.08 -5.90 -1.15
CA HIS A 175 -7.54 -7.20 -1.64
C HIS A 175 -9.00 -7.13 -2.12
N ILE A 176 -9.22 -6.38 -3.22
CA ILE A 176 -10.53 -6.06 -3.76
C ILE A 176 -10.59 -6.52 -5.22
N GLU A 177 -11.54 -7.39 -5.53
CA GLU A 177 -11.62 -8.08 -6.83
C GLU A 177 -11.69 -7.13 -8.02
N GLU A 178 -12.50 -6.07 -7.96
CA GLU A 178 -12.56 -5.03 -9.01
C GLU A 178 -11.22 -4.38 -9.30
N THR A 179 -10.33 -4.37 -8.31
CA THR A 179 -9.07 -3.64 -8.36
C THR A 179 -7.91 -4.62 -8.61
N LEU A 180 -8.01 -5.91 -8.24
CA LEU A 180 -6.96 -6.91 -8.50
C LEU A 180 -6.97 -7.40 -9.95
N VAL A 181 -6.70 -6.46 -10.84
CA VAL A 181 -6.70 -6.61 -12.29
C VAL A 181 -5.44 -5.98 -12.87
N LYS A 182 -4.98 -6.53 -13.98
CA LYS A 182 -3.81 -6.06 -14.72
C LYS A 182 -4.09 -6.01 -16.20
N PHE A 183 -3.24 -5.27 -16.91
CA PHE A 183 -3.26 -5.24 -18.37
C PHE A 183 -2.48 -6.45 -18.94
N ASP A 184 -3.10 -7.19 -19.86
CA ASP A 184 -2.49 -8.32 -20.58
C ASP A 184 -2.48 -8.03 -22.09
N GLY A 185 -1.71 -7.00 -22.46
CA GLY A 185 -1.48 -6.56 -23.85
C GLY A 185 -2.65 -5.85 -24.52
N GLU A 186 -3.87 -6.35 -24.38
CA GLU A 186 -5.08 -5.81 -25.02
C GLU A 186 -6.30 -5.78 -24.10
N ARG A 187 -6.24 -6.43 -22.95
CA ARG A 187 -7.42 -6.67 -22.09
C ARG A 187 -7.06 -6.59 -20.62
N VAL A 188 -8.06 -6.17 -19.85
CA VAL A 188 -8.03 -6.19 -18.39
C VAL A 188 -8.36 -7.60 -17.91
N VAL A 189 -7.40 -8.26 -17.27
CA VAL A 189 -7.53 -9.63 -16.75
C VAL A 189 -7.30 -9.64 -15.25
N PRO A 190 -7.81 -10.65 -14.52
CA PRO A 190 -7.46 -10.86 -13.12
C PRO A 190 -5.95 -10.92 -12.90
N GLU A 191 -5.48 -10.25 -11.85
CA GLU A 191 -4.07 -10.26 -11.47
C GLU A 191 -3.66 -11.54 -10.74
N TYR A 192 -4.58 -12.09 -9.95
CA TYR A 192 -4.37 -13.31 -9.16
C TYR A 192 -5.32 -14.45 -9.58
N GLN A 193 -4.89 -15.68 -9.33
CA GLN A 193 -5.71 -16.87 -9.53
C GLN A 193 -6.89 -16.89 -8.55
N GLY A 194 -8.05 -17.40 -9.01
CA GLY A 194 -9.24 -17.59 -8.16
C GLY A 194 -10.21 -16.41 -8.11
N LEU A 195 -9.90 -15.29 -8.75
CA LEU A 195 -10.85 -14.19 -8.95
C LEU A 195 -11.87 -14.54 -10.05
N SER A 196 -13.12 -14.08 -9.95
CA SER A 196 -14.21 -14.46 -10.86
C SER A 196 -14.07 -13.93 -12.28
N GLY A 197 -13.21 -12.92 -12.49
CA GLY A 197 -13.02 -12.24 -13.77
C GLY A 197 -14.17 -11.32 -14.18
N ARG A 198 -15.41 -11.58 -13.76
CA ARG A 198 -16.58 -10.76 -14.10
C ARG A 198 -16.45 -9.29 -13.71
N ARG A 199 -15.74 -9.04 -12.60
CA ARG A 199 -15.52 -7.68 -12.07
C ARG A 199 -14.54 -6.86 -12.92
N SER A 200 -13.70 -7.48 -13.75
CA SER A 200 -12.74 -6.75 -14.58
C SER A 200 -13.41 -5.97 -15.72
N GLU A 201 -14.63 -6.36 -16.13
CA GLU A 201 -15.42 -5.66 -17.14
C GLU A 201 -15.85 -4.25 -16.70
N ASP A 202 -15.92 -4.03 -15.38
CA ASP A 202 -16.28 -2.74 -14.79
C ASP A 202 -15.08 -1.86 -14.47
N THR A 203 -13.87 -2.35 -14.72
CA THR A 203 -12.64 -1.64 -14.37
C THR A 203 -11.84 -1.31 -15.61
N ILE A 204 -11.59 -0.02 -15.78
CA ILE A 204 -10.68 0.52 -16.78
C ILE A 204 -9.33 0.71 -16.10
N ILE A 205 -8.27 0.14 -16.69
CA ILE A 205 -6.88 0.39 -16.25
C ILE A 205 -6.24 1.33 -17.26
N LEU A 206 -5.66 2.43 -16.77
CA LEU A 206 -4.94 3.41 -17.58
C LEU A 206 -3.50 3.59 -17.09
N PRO A 207 -2.57 4.07 -17.92
CA PRO A 207 -1.26 4.48 -17.45
C PRO A 207 -1.37 5.64 -16.44
N PHE A 208 -0.60 5.58 -15.35
CA PHE A 208 -0.42 6.73 -14.47
C PHE A 208 0.31 7.85 -15.21
N ASN A 209 0.06 9.12 -14.87
CA ASN A 209 0.55 10.31 -15.58
C ASN A 209 0.00 10.55 -17.01
N ASP A 210 -1.02 9.82 -17.46
CA ASP A 210 -1.66 10.04 -18.77
C ASP A 210 -3.06 10.70 -18.64
N LEU A 211 -3.10 12.04 -18.64
CA LEU A 211 -4.36 12.79 -18.56
C LEU A 211 -5.23 12.66 -19.81
N ASP A 212 -4.62 12.46 -20.98
CA ASP A 212 -5.35 12.34 -22.24
C ASP A 212 -6.14 11.02 -22.26
N ALA A 213 -5.52 9.92 -21.80
CA ALA A 213 -6.20 8.64 -21.62
C ALA A 213 -7.36 8.74 -20.61
N VAL A 214 -7.17 9.47 -19.51
CA VAL A 214 -8.22 9.71 -18.51
C VAL A 214 -9.37 10.52 -19.12
N ALA A 215 -9.07 11.61 -19.82
CA ALA A 215 -10.08 12.44 -20.48
C ALA A 215 -10.92 11.61 -21.46
N ALA A 216 -10.26 10.84 -22.34
CA ALA A 216 -10.91 9.97 -23.32
C ALA A 216 -11.82 8.92 -22.66
N ALA A 217 -11.36 8.26 -21.58
CA ALA A 217 -12.16 7.26 -20.87
C ALA A 217 -13.42 7.87 -20.21
N LEU A 218 -13.32 9.11 -19.73
CA LEU A 218 -14.40 9.81 -19.04
C LEU A 218 -15.44 10.45 -19.98
N GLU A 219 -15.17 10.54 -21.29
CA GLU A 219 -16.14 11.04 -22.30
C GLU A 219 -17.46 10.26 -22.29
N SER A 220 -17.38 8.95 -22.05
CA SER A 220 -18.55 8.06 -21.97
C SER A 220 -19.54 8.43 -20.87
N ARG A 221 -19.07 9.15 -19.82
CA ARG A 221 -19.82 9.45 -18.59
C ARG A 221 -20.40 8.20 -17.90
N GLU A 222 -19.80 7.03 -18.12
CA GLU A 222 -20.18 5.76 -17.47
C GLU A 222 -19.31 5.41 -16.26
N VAL A 223 -18.30 6.23 -15.95
CA VAL A 223 -17.36 6.03 -14.84
C VAL A 223 -17.89 6.71 -13.59
N ALA A 224 -18.03 5.92 -12.53
CA ALA A 224 -18.45 6.36 -11.21
C ALA A 224 -17.30 6.99 -10.42
N LEU A 225 -16.12 6.37 -10.49
CA LEU A 225 -14.97 6.72 -9.65
C LEU A 225 -13.65 6.59 -10.42
N VAL A 226 -12.79 7.59 -10.29
CA VAL A 226 -11.35 7.47 -10.48
C VAL A 226 -10.75 7.22 -9.09
N LEU A 227 -10.12 6.06 -8.90
CA LEU A 227 -9.43 5.68 -7.67
C LEU A 227 -7.93 5.65 -7.94
N THR A 228 -7.17 6.46 -7.20
CA THR A 228 -5.73 6.60 -7.41
C THR A 228 -4.98 6.80 -6.11
N GLU A 229 -3.76 6.27 -6.04
CA GLU A 229 -2.76 6.77 -5.09
C GLU A 229 -2.26 8.14 -5.62
N PRO A 230 -1.85 9.09 -4.75
CA PRO A 230 -1.23 10.34 -5.22
C PRO A 230 0.13 10.12 -5.90
N ALA A 231 0.88 9.12 -5.42
CA ALA A 231 2.08 8.57 -6.02
C ALA A 231 1.95 7.06 -5.92
N LEU A 232 2.31 6.31 -6.96
CA LEU A 232 2.26 4.85 -6.88
C LEU A 232 3.41 4.38 -6.01
N THR A 233 3.10 3.52 -5.04
CA THR A 233 4.08 3.01 -4.07
C THR A 233 4.26 1.50 -4.13
N ASN A 234 3.36 0.82 -4.84
CA ASN A 234 3.29 -0.64 -4.91
C ASN A 234 3.96 -1.23 -6.16
N CYS A 235 4.53 -0.37 -7.01
CA CYS A 235 5.31 -0.75 -8.20
C CYS A 235 6.68 -0.07 -8.20
N SER A 236 7.33 0.00 -7.03
CA SER A 236 8.33 1.02 -6.68
C SER A 236 7.66 2.38 -6.44
N LEU A 237 8.43 3.47 -6.47
CA LEU A 237 7.89 4.82 -6.35
C LEU A 237 7.75 5.46 -7.75
N VAL A 238 6.51 5.81 -8.12
CA VAL A 238 6.20 6.60 -9.31
C VAL A 238 5.53 7.89 -8.88
N LEU A 239 6.21 9.02 -9.10
CA LEU A 239 5.72 10.34 -8.74
C LEU A 239 4.74 10.88 -9.79
N PRO A 240 3.75 11.70 -9.37
CA PRO A 240 2.89 12.39 -10.31
C PRO A 240 3.70 13.40 -11.14
N ASP A 241 3.41 13.47 -12.43
CA ASP A 241 3.96 14.55 -13.26
C ASP A 241 3.38 15.90 -12.80
N PRO A 242 4.12 17.02 -12.95
CA PRO A 242 3.62 18.33 -12.58
C PRO A 242 2.25 18.64 -13.20
N GLY A 243 1.27 18.98 -12.36
CA GLY A 243 -0.10 19.28 -12.79
C GLY A 243 -1.00 18.04 -13.03
N TYR A 244 -0.50 16.82 -12.86
CA TYR A 244 -1.28 15.59 -13.06
C TYR A 244 -2.48 15.51 -12.11
N LEU A 245 -2.27 15.68 -10.80
CA LEU A 245 -3.35 15.56 -9.81
C LEU A 245 -4.41 16.67 -9.97
N ASP A 246 -3.99 17.89 -10.28
CA ASP A 246 -4.90 19.00 -10.61
C ASP A 246 -5.70 18.72 -11.88
N GLY A 247 -5.06 18.15 -12.90
CA GLY A 247 -5.70 17.69 -14.12
C GLY A 247 -6.76 16.62 -13.85
N LEU A 248 -6.43 15.59 -13.05
CA LEU A 248 -7.38 14.56 -12.62
C LEU A 248 -8.58 15.18 -11.91
N ARG A 249 -8.34 16.10 -10.97
CA ARG A 249 -9.40 16.79 -10.23
C ARG A 249 -10.33 17.55 -11.16
N ARG A 250 -9.77 18.31 -12.11
CA ARG A 250 -10.52 19.10 -13.08
C ARG A 250 -11.37 18.22 -13.99
N ILE A 251 -10.78 17.22 -14.64
CA ILE A 251 -11.48 16.34 -15.60
C ILE A 251 -12.58 15.52 -14.89
N SER A 252 -12.31 15.03 -13.68
CA SER A 252 -13.31 14.30 -12.88
C SER A 252 -14.51 15.19 -12.57
N ALA A 253 -14.28 16.46 -12.18
CA ALA A 253 -15.34 17.42 -11.91
C ALA A 253 -16.17 17.76 -13.15
N GLU A 254 -15.53 18.02 -14.30
CA GLU A 254 -16.19 18.36 -15.58
C GLU A 254 -17.11 17.23 -16.10
N THR A 255 -16.77 15.97 -15.77
CA THR A 255 -17.51 14.78 -16.21
C THR A 255 -18.50 14.26 -15.16
N GLY A 256 -18.54 14.86 -13.98
CA GLY A 256 -19.36 14.41 -12.85
C GLY A 256 -18.92 13.05 -12.30
N THR A 257 -17.64 12.71 -12.44
CA THR A 257 -17.02 11.49 -11.94
C THR A 257 -16.44 11.77 -10.56
N MET A 258 -16.60 10.85 -9.60
CA MET A 258 -15.97 11.02 -8.29
C MET A 258 -14.47 10.74 -8.37
N LEU A 259 -13.67 11.48 -7.61
CA LEU A 259 -12.24 11.26 -7.46
C LEU A 259 -11.97 10.82 -6.02
N CYS A 260 -11.29 9.68 -5.86
CA CYS A 260 -10.82 9.18 -4.57
C CYS A 260 -9.30 9.08 -4.61
N ILE A 261 -8.68 9.69 -3.60
CA ILE A 261 -7.25 9.66 -3.36
C ILE A 261 -7.00 8.64 -2.24
N ASP A 262 -6.34 7.54 -2.57
CA ASP A 262 -5.95 6.48 -1.63
C ASP A 262 -4.58 6.81 -1.03
N GLU A 263 -4.59 7.30 0.21
CA GLU A 263 -3.38 7.71 0.91
C GLU A 263 -2.85 6.66 1.89
N SER A 264 -3.17 5.37 1.68
CA SER A 264 -2.76 4.30 2.60
C SER A 264 -1.24 4.27 2.86
N HIS A 265 -0.42 4.64 1.87
CA HIS A 265 1.03 4.81 2.03
C HIS A 265 1.48 6.29 2.09
N THR A 266 0.70 7.21 1.52
CA THR A 266 1.14 8.61 1.31
C THR A 266 0.59 9.59 2.36
N HIS A 267 -0.04 9.12 3.44
CA HIS A 267 -0.68 9.94 4.50
C HIS A 267 0.28 10.83 5.33
N GLY A 268 1.49 11.11 4.86
CA GLY A 268 2.46 12.02 5.50
C GLY A 268 2.00 13.47 5.40
N LYS A 269 2.10 14.23 6.50
CA LYS A 269 1.62 15.62 6.61
C LYS A 269 2.45 16.61 5.78
N GLU A 270 3.71 16.29 5.50
CA GLU A 270 4.47 17.05 4.53
C GLU A 270 3.91 16.63 3.18
N ASP A 271 3.53 17.61 2.34
CA ASP A 271 3.08 17.38 0.96
C ASP A 271 3.85 16.21 0.33
N ILE A 272 3.30 15.55 -0.68
CA ILE A 272 4.10 14.63 -1.53
C ILE A 272 5.49 15.22 -1.85
N ASP A 273 5.58 16.54 -1.98
CA ASP A 273 6.82 17.32 -2.04
C ASP A 273 7.80 17.08 -0.89
N GLY A 274 7.38 17.01 0.38
CA GLY A 274 8.24 16.67 1.53
C GLY A 274 8.68 15.21 1.57
N TYR A 275 7.82 14.25 1.17
CA TYR A 275 8.24 12.86 0.99
C TYR A 275 9.24 12.71 -0.18
N VAL A 276 8.99 13.43 -1.28
CA VAL A 276 9.87 13.52 -2.45
C VAL A 276 11.19 14.22 -2.09
N ASP A 277 11.16 15.28 -1.30
CA ASP A 277 12.33 16.01 -0.85
C ASP A 277 13.17 15.18 0.11
N LEU A 278 12.54 14.45 1.04
CA LEU A 278 13.22 13.50 1.92
C LEU A 278 13.89 12.38 1.12
N LEU A 279 13.22 11.84 0.10
CA LEU A 279 13.80 10.83 -0.79
C LEU A 279 14.91 11.40 -1.68
N HIS A 280 14.75 12.62 -2.20
CA HIS A 280 15.79 13.32 -2.94
C HIS A 280 17.01 13.62 -2.06
N GLU A 281 16.81 13.98 -0.79
CA GLU A 281 17.88 14.21 0.18
C GLU A 281 18.57 12.90 0.56
N PHE A 282 17.81 11.84 0.81
CA PHE A 282 18.35 10.49 1.04
C PHE A 282 19.18 10.01 -0.15
N MET A 283 18.69 10.15 -1.39
CA MET A 283 19.42 9.77 -2.60
C MET A 283 20.67 10.63 -2.84
N LYS A 284 20.67 11.91 -2.46
CA LYS A 284 21.87 12.78 -2.51
C LYS A 284 22.98 12.30 -1.56
N ASN A 285 22.61 11.67 -0.45
CA ASN A 285 23.52 11.19 0.58
C ASN A 285 24.04 9.75 0.35
N ILE A 286 23.55 9.05 -0.68
CA ILE A 286 24.06 7.73 -1.11
C ILE A 286 25.09 7.91 -2.25
N LYS A 287 26.10 8.76 -2.04
CA LYS A 287 27.28 8.85 -2.90
C LYS A 287 28.52 8.33 -2.20
#